data_AF-A0A6P0I1T4-F1
#
_entry.id   AF-A0A6P0I1T4-F1
#
_cell.length_a   1.000
_cell.length_b   1.000
_cell.length_c   1.000
_cell.angle_alpha   90.00
_cell.angle_beta   90.00
_cell.angle_gamma   90.00
#
_symmetry.space_group_name_H-M   'P 1'
#
loop_
_entity.id
_entity.type
_entity.pdbx_description
1 polymer ?
#
loop_
_entity_poly.entity_id
_entity_poly.type
_entity_poly.pdbx_seq_one_letter_code
_entity_poly.pdbx_strand_id
1 'polypeptide(L)'
;RHRCAHPVLDSEGLLFQPTPELARTHIRTAIEVLLSQPPIIGKAAREALEKDVEGLYFPDDLEGVKKSLSRRHFLVGSEKYLANIILLSLKKVLYLELPTPNLSLIKKYLLVIECLVKDYRNRNIFESLERAKLRDILEKTNDDRLQHLAVLFSIDDRFWDDCPEHITEKFKLFLKEQENLIDYGFLLFHVSPEIKDELLEIFHYYPLYHKKRENSDFIIKVRRAISNRKECAIFAREIVKRNINIFIDSPSYASGRQNAKENIRPMIPIMTDEDIKYLLEQIIEKQRGNCQLIDCIFILKELFQETIYLYPETLPFWENFYESIIYKNAWSGIEELKQLIDNCPQLKQVETETF
;
A
#
# COMPACT_ATOMS: atom_id res chain seq x y z
N ARG A 1 62.50 -3.31 11.05
CA ARG A 1 61.11 -3.77 10.76
C ARG A 1 60.28 -2.58 10.27
N HIS A 2 60.44 -2.15 9.01
CA HIS A 2 59.50 -1.31 8.26
C HIS A 2 59.86 -1.51 6.78
N ARG A 3 59.41 -2.62 6.17
CA ARG A 3 59.71 -2.98 4.76
C ARG A 3 58.49 -2.79 3.85
N CYS A 4 57.67 -1.77 4.14
CA CYS A 4 56.56 -1.37 3.28
C CYS A 4 56.63 0.14 3.04
N ALA A 5 57.55 0.57 2.20
CA ALA A 5 57.44 1.78 1.40
C ALA A 5 58.48 1.67 0.30
N HIS A 6 58.06 1.64 -0.96
CA HIS A 6 58.97 2.07 -2.01
C HIS A 6 59.43 3.48 -1.65
N PRO A 7 60.75 3.75 -1.58
CA PRO A 7 61.21 5.09 -1.28
C PRO A 7 60.66 6.01 -2.36
N VAL A 8 59.85 6.98 -1.94
CA VAL A 8 59.43 8.07 -2.83
C VAL A 8 60.69 8.88 -3.07
N LEU A 9 61.19 8.79 -4.30
CA LEU A 9 62.31 9.59 -4.75
C LEU A 9 61.77 10.89 -5.33
N ASP A 10 62.48 11.98 -5.11
CA ASP A 10 62.18 13.22 -5.82
C ASP A 10 62.64 13.15 -7.29
N SER A 11 62.44 14.24 -8.04
CA SER A 11 62.83 14.34 -9.45
C SER A 11 64.34 14.12 -9.69
N GLU A 12 65.16 14.20 -8.65
CA GLU A 12 66.62 14.04 -8.70
C GLU A 12 67.07 12.66 -8.18
N GLY A 13 66.13 11.78 -7.83
CA GLY A 13 66.45 10.44 -7.35
C GLY A 13 66.87 10.38 -5.88
N LEU A 14 66.69 11.47 -5.12
CA LEU A 14 66.99 11.53 -3.69
C LEU A 14 65.78 11.09 -2.86
N LEU A 15 66.04 10.54 -1.68
CA LEU A 15 65.00 10.20 -0.71
C LEU A 15 64.20 11.45 -0.37
N PHE A 16 62.89 11.41 -0.58
CA PHE A 16 61.99 12.50 -0.22
C PHE A 16 62.11 12.83 1.27
N GLN A 17 62.59 14.04 1.57
CA GLN A 17 62.68 14.59 2.92
C GLN A 17 61.67 15.74 3.07
N PRO A 18 60.44 15.47 3.55
CA PRO A 18 59.46 16.53 3.72
C PRO A 18 59.93 17.52 4.79
N THR A 19 59.75 18.82 4.53
CA THR A 19 59.93 19.83 5.56
C THR A 19 58.90 19.63 6.69
N PRO A 20 59.18 20.08 7.92
CA PRO A 20 58.20 20.03 9.01
C PRO A 20 56.84 20.65 8.63
N GLU A 21 56.85 21.71 7.83
CA GLU A 21 55.67 22.42 7.35
C GLU A 21 54.87 21.58 6.34
N LEU A 22 55.56 20.88 5.44
CA LEU A 22 54.95 19.99 4.47
C LEU A 22 54.33 18.77 5.15
N ALA A 23 55.02 18.20 6.15
CA ALA A 23 54.49 17.12 6.97
C ALA A 23 53.22 17.55 7.72
N ARG A 24 53.22 18.74 8.35
CA ARG A 24 52.03 19.30 9.00
C ARG A 24 50.87 19.52 8.03
N THR A 25 51.18 19.98 6.82
CA THR A 25 50.18 20.19 5.76
C THR A 25 49.56 18.86 5.35
N HIS A 26 50.35 17.82 5.08
CA HIS A 26 49.82 16.49 4.74
C HIS A 26 48.99 15.86 5.87
N ILE A 27 49.42 16.02 7.13
CA ILE A 27 48.65 15.55 8.28
C ILE A 27 47.31 16.28 8.37
N ARG A 28 47.31 17.61 8.23
CA ARG A 28 46.08 18.42 8.20
C ARG A 28 45.16 17.98 7.06
N THR A 29 45.68 17.84 5.85
CA THR A 29 44.89 17.38 4.69
C THR A 29 44.34 15.98 4.91
N ALA A 30 45.12 15.04 5.44
CA ALA A 30 44.63 13.70 5.76
C ALA A 30 43.51 13.74 6.80
N ILE A 31 43.61 14.63 7.80
CA ILE A 31 42.55 14.85 8.79
C ILE A 31 41.33 15.44 8.09
N GLU A 32 41.44 16.62 7.49
CA GLU A 32 40.31 17.36 6.90
C GLU A 32 39.60 16.60 5.76
N VAL A 33 40.36 15.92 4.91
CA VAL A 33 39.84 15.30 3.68
C VAL A 33 39.48 13.82 3.86
N LEU A 34 40.08 13.10 4.81
CA LEU A 34 39.83 11.66 5.00
C LEU A 34 39.31 11.32 6.39
N LEU A 35 40.03 11.68 7.47
CA LEU A 35 39.72 11.20 8.82
C LEU A 35 38.59 11.97 9.50
N SER A 36 38.36 13.21 9.11
CA SER A 36 37.25 14.06 9.56
C SER A 36 36.01 13.88 8.70
N GLN A 37 36.11 13.18 7.56
CA GLN A 37 34.93 12.79 6.82
C GLN A 37 34.20 11.67 7.59
N PRO A 38 32.86 11.69 7.63
CA PRO A 38 32.12 10.58 8.19
C PRO A 38 32.54 9.29 7.47
N PRO A 39 32.70 8.16 8.20
CA PRO A 39 33.13 6.90 7.60
C PRO A 39 32.25 6.56 6.39
N ILE A 40 32.78 5.79 5.42
CA ILE A 40 31.97 5.24 4.32
C ILE A 40 31.05 4.17 4.93
N ILE A 41 29.98 4.66 5.56
CA ILE A 41 28.90 3.93 6.23
C ILE A 41 28.22 2.99 5.22
N GLY A 42 28.35 3.25 3.92
CA GLY A 42 27.64 2.58 2.83
C GLY A 42 27.65 1.05 2.89
N LYS A 43 28.82 0.40 3.00
CA LYS A 43 28.88 -1.08 2.95
C LYS A 43 28.38 -1.71 4.25
N ALA A 44 28.90 -1.29 5.40
CA ALA A 44 28.52 -1.86 6.69
C ALA A 44 27.06 -1.55 7.06
N ALA A 45 26.56 -0.36 6.74
CA ALA A 45 25.16 -0.03 6.98
C ALA A 45 24.22 -0.74 6.02
N ARG A 46 24.63 -0.93 4.76
CA ARG A 46 23.91 -1.79 3.82
C ARG A 46 23.81 -3.23 4.34
N GLU A 47 24.92 -3.83 4.76
CA GLU A 47 24.93 -5.19 5.30
C GLU A 47 24.09 -5.29 6.59
N ALA A 48 24.14 -4.26 7.44
CA ALA A 48 23.30 -4.19 8.63
C ALA A 48 21.80 -4.09 8.27
N LEU A 49 21.44 -3.29 7.26
CA LEU A 49 20.07 -3.18 6.78
C LEU A 49 19.58 -4.48 6.17
N GLU A 50 20.39 -5.10 5.30
CA GLU A 50 20.07 -6.41 4.71
C GLU A 50 19.87 -7.45 5.81
N LYS A 51 20.75 -7.53 6.81
CA LYS A 51 20.59 -8.43 7.95
C LYS A 51 19.29 -8.19 8.73
N ASP A 52 18.92 -6.92 8.96
CA ASP A 52 17.72 -6.58 9.72
C ASP A 52 16.45 -6.91 8.92
N VAL A 53 16.41 -6.58 7.62
CA VAL A 53 15.26 -6.83 6.73
C VAL A 53 15.09 -8.32 6.40
N GLU A 54 16.19 -9.02 6.12
CA GLU A 54 16.17 -10.45 5.77
C GLU A 54 15.97 -11.34 7.01
N GLY A 55 15.95 -10.76 8.22
CA GLY A 55 15.72 -11.46 9.48
C GLY A 55 14.38 -12.21 9.54
N LEU A 56 14.37 -13.34 10.25
CA LEU A 56 13.20 -14.22 10.38
C LEU A 56 11.98 -13.50 10.97
N TYR A 57 12.20 -12.68 12.00
CA TYR A 57 11.17 -11.96 12.75
C TYR A 57 10.95 -10.52 12.26
N PHE A 58 11.35 -10.23 11.01
CA PHE A 58 11.07 -8.93 10.43
C PHE A 58 9.56 -8.79 10.17
N PRO A 59 8.94 -7.65 10.55
CA PRO A 59 7.50 -7.44 10.44
C PRO A 59 7.00 -7.51 9.00
N ASP A 60 5.73 -7.87 8.86
CA ASP A 60 4.99 -8.00 7.59
C ASP A 60 3.99 -6.84 7.36
N ASP A 61 3.96 -5.86 8.25
CA ASP A 61 3.13 -4.65 8.18
C ASP A 61 3.97 -3.36 8.18
N LEU A 62 3.38 -2.27 7.65
CA LEU A 62 4.07 -0.98 7.49
C LEU A 62 4.50 -0.36 8.83
N GLU A 63 3.65 -0.41 9.85
CA GLU A 63 3.93 0.19 11.18
C GLU A 63 5.04 -0.58 11.90
N GLY A 64 5.04 -1.90 11.81
CA GLY A 64 6.12 -2.75 12.27
C GLY A 64 7.45 -2.40 11.60
N VAL A 65 7.45 -2.27 10.27
CA VAL A 65 8.66 -1.91 9.50
C VAL A 65 9.19 -0.55 9.93
N LYS A 66 8.31 0.45 10.03
CA LYS A 66 8.65 1.78 10.53
C LYS A 66 9.28 1.70 11.90
N LYS A 67 8.67 1.02 12.87
CA LYS A 67 9.20 0.89 14.23
C LYS A 67 10.57 0.21 14.27
N SER A 68 10.76 -0.81 13.42
CA SER A 68 11.98 -1.62 13.39
C SER A 68 13.17 -0.88 12.78
N LEU A 69 12.95 -0.14 11.69
CA LEU A 69 14.02 0.50 10.92
C LEU A 69 14.22 2.00 11.24
N SER A 70 13.23 2.68 11.84
CA SER A 70 13.27 4.13 12.09
C SER A 70 14.52 4.58 12.82
N ARG A 71 14.78 4.00 14.00
CA ARG A 71 15.87 4.48 14.89
C ARG A 71 17.25 4.18 14.36
N ARG A 72 17.44 3.03 13.71
CA ARG A 72 18.76 2.54 13.30
C ARG A 72 19.13 2.96 11.88
N HIS A 73 18.16 3.01 10.97
CA HIS A 73 18.42 3.20 9.54
C HIS A 73 17.82 4.50 9.00
N PHE A 74 16.58 4.84 9.35
CA PHE A 74 15.90 5.94 8.66
C PHE A 74 16.16 7.33 9.26
N LEU A 75 16.06 7.49 10.58
CA LEU A 75 16.21 8.80 11.23
C LEU A 75 17.64 9.33 11.17
N VAL A 76 18.61 8.44 11.38
CA VAL A 76 20.05 8.74 11.37
C VAL A 76 20.60 8.91 9.94
N GLY A 77 19.90 8.37 8.94
CA GLY A 77 20.32 8.41 7.54
C GLY A 77 20.25 9.80 6.92
N SER A 78 21.26 10.16 6.13
CA SER A 78 21.21 11.30 5.22
C SER A 78 20.25 11.04 4.05
N GLU A 79 19.79 12.07 3.36
CA GLU A 79 18.89 11.95 2.20
C GLU A 79 19.46 11.01 1.13
N LYS A 80 20.76 11.17 0.83
CA LYS A 80 21.51 10.29 -0.09
C LYS A 80 21.59 8.84 0.39
N TYR A 81 21.70 8.61 1.70
CA TYR A 81 21.67 7.25 2.25
C TYR A 81 20.30 6.62 2.07
N LEU A 82 19.22 7.33 2.38
CA LEU A 82 17.84 6.85 2.20
C LEU A 82 17.53 6.58 0.73
N ALA A 83 17.98 7.45 -0.19
CA ALA A 83 17.86 7.22 -1.63
C ALA A 83 18.59 5.94 -2.06
N ASN A 84 19.78 5.69 -1.52
CA ASN A 84 20.50 4.45 -1.77
C ASN A 84 19.81 3.21 -1.19
N ILE A 85 19.07 3.34 -0.08
CA ILE A 85 18.23 2.25 0.42
C ILE A 85 17.11 1.94 -0.57
N ILE A 86 16.45 2.95 -1.15
CA ILE A 86 15.42 2.73 -2.18
C ILE A 86 16.04 1.97 -3.36
N LEU A 87 17.18 2.43 -3.89
CA LEU A 87 17.87 1.75 -5.00
C LEU A 87 18.26 0.32 -4.64
N LEU A 88 18.75 0.07 -3.42
CA LEU A 88 19.06 -1.28 -2.95
C LEU A 88 17.83 -2.17 -2.91
N SER A 89 16.75 -1.69 -2.29
CA SER A 89 15.51 -2.43 -2.16
C SER A 89 14.89 -2.72 -3.53
N LEU A 90 14.96 -1.78 -4.48
CA LEU A 90 14.52 -2.01 -5.86
C LEU A 90 15.29 -3.16 -6.51
N LYS A 91 16.61 -3.20 -6.34
CA LYS A 91 17.43 -4.33 -6.84
C LYS A 91 17.00 -5.65 -6.21
N LYS A 92 16.70 -5.65 -4.90
CA LYS A 92 16.22 -6.85 -4.19
C LYS A 92 14.81 -7.28 -4.62
N VAL A 93 13.97 -6.35 -5.08
CA VAL A 93 12.63 -6.64 -5.60
C VAL A 93 12.67 -7.14 -7.04
N LEU A 94 13.49 -6.50 -7.89
CA LEU A 94 13.46 -6.70 -9.35
C LEU A 94 14.50 -7.69 -9.86
N TYR A 95 15.60 -7.91 -9.14
CA TYR A 95 16.73 -8.71 -9.64
C TYR A 95 17.06 -9.93 -8.82
N LEU A 96 16.45 -10.10 -7.65
CA LEU A 96 16.88 -11.16 -6.75
C LEU A 96 16.57 -12.52 -7.36
N GLU A 97 17.57 -13.10 -8.02
CA GLU A 97 17.60 -14.48 -8.48
C GLU A 97 17.85 -15.35 -7.25
N LEU A 98 16.78 -15.88 -6.70
CA LEU A 98 16.87 -16.98 -5.75
C LEU A 98 16.58 -18.28 -6.52
N PRO A 99 17.18 -19.42 -6.13
CA PRO A 99 16.79 -20.73 -6.67
C PRO A 99 15.30 -21.05 -6.44
N THR A 100 14.61 -20.24 -5.63
CA THR A 100 13.16 -20.09 -5.60
C THR A 100 12.84 -18.66 -5.12
N PRO A 101 12.02 -17.87 -5.84
CA PRO A 101 11.68 -16.52 -5.38
C PRO A 101 11.00 -16.59 -4.01
N ASN A 102 11.71 -16.18 -2.96
CA ASN A 102 11.13 -16.04 -1.64
C ASN A 102 10.21 -14.81 -1.65
N LEU A 103 8.94 -15.02 -2.01
CA LEU A 103 7.92 -13.96 -2.08
C LEU A 103 7.81 -13.17 -0.77
N SER A 104 8.09 -13.80 0.38
CA SER A 104 8.15 -13.10 1.67
C SER A 104 9.25 -12.03 1.66
N LEU A 105 10.42 -12.33 1.12
CA LEU A 105 11.53 -11.39 1.10
C LEU A 105 11.27 -10.20 0.17
N ILE A 106 10.66 -10.44 -0.99
CA ILE A 106 10.24 -9.37 -1.91
C ILE A 106 9.20 -8.46 -1.23
N LYS A 107 8.21 -9.06 -0.55
CA LYS A 107 7.20 -8.31 0.23
C LYS A 107 7.87 -7.40 1.28
N LYS A 108 8.87 -7.90 2.01
CA LYS A 108 9.62 -7.10 3.00
C LYS A 108 10.29 -5.88 2.38
N TYR A 109 11.01 -6.05 1.26
CA TYR A 109 11.66 -4.92 0.58
C TYR A 109 10.66 -3.93 -0.04
N LEU A 110 9.51 -4.39 -0.53
CA LEU A 110 8.42 -3.51 -0.98
C LEU A 110 7.87 -2.65 0.17
N LEU A 111 7.71 -3.22 1.38
CA LEU A 111 7.30 -2.47 2.57
C LEU A 111 8.35 -1.44 3.00
N VAL A 112 9.64 -1.77 2.88
CA VAL A 112 10.73 -0.80 3.15
C VAL A 112 10.67 0.39 2.20
N ILE A 113 10.48 0.15 0.89
CA ILE A 113 10.32 1.22 -0.10
C ILE A 113 9.10 2.07 0.25
N GLU A 114 7.95 1.43 0.50
CA GLU A 114 6.73 2.15 0.82
C GLU A 114 6.87 3.02 2.08
N CYS A 115 7.44 2.48 3.16
CA CYS A 115 7.66 3.22 4.40
C CYS A 115 8.57 4.44 4.16
N LEU A 116 9.68 4.28 3.43
CA LEU A 116 10.57 5.39 3.10
C LEU A 116 9.87 6.48 2.29
N VAL A 117 9.11 6.08 1.26
CA VAL A 117 8.45 7.02 0.37
C VAL A 117 7.31 7.77 1.06
N LYS A 118 6.57 7.10 1.96
CA LYS A 118 5.45 7.72 2.69
C LYS A 118 5.89 8.53 3.90
N ASP A 119 6.63 7.92 4.82
CA ASP A 119 6.93 8.52 6.12
C ASP A 119 8.07 9.52 6.05
N TYR A 120 8.92 9.43 5.02
CA TYR A 120 10.10 10.29 4.87
C TYR A 120 10.08 11.10 3.57
N ARG A 121 8.92 11.24 2.92
CA ARG A 121 8.74 12.02 1.68
C ARG A 121 9.32 13.43 1.76
N ASN A 122 9.15 14.08 2.92
CA ASN A 122 9.55 15.47 3.16
C ASN A 122 11.07 15.68 3.29
N ARG A 123 11.88 14.61 3.22
CA ARG A 123 13.34 14.67 3.29
C ARG A 123 14.02 14.72 1.92
N ASN A 124 13.35 15.23 0.90
CA ASN A 124 13.88 15.37 -0.47
C ASN A 124 14.61 14.11 -1.00
N ILE A 125 14.10 12.92 -0.65
CA ILE A 125 14.80 11.65 -0.92
C ILE A 125 14.93 11.40 -2.42
N PHE A 126 13.90 11.77 -3.20
CA PHE A 126 13.89 11.56 -4.64
C PHE A 126 14.75 12.58 -5.39
N GLU A 127 14.91 13.78 -4.85
CA GLU A 127 15.83 14.80 -5.34
C GLU A 127 17.28 14.32 -5.16
N SER A 128 17.54 13.58 -4.08
CA SER A 128 18.80 12.87 -3.83
C SER A 128 18.95 11.56 -4.62
N LEU A 129 17.90 11.10 -5.29
CA LEU A 129 17.89 9.83 -6.02
C LEU A 129 18.43 10.03 -7.44
N GLU A 130 19.48 9.29 -7.76
CA GLU A 130 20.11 9.37 -9.08
C GLU A 130 19.21 8.73 -10.14
N ARG A 131 18.45 9.54 -10.89
CA ARG A 131 17.50 9.09 -11.93
C ARG A 131 18.12 8.13 -12.96
N ALA A 132 19.37 8.35 -13.34
CA ALA A 132 20.10 7.45 -14.24
C ALA A 132 20.25 6.04 -13.66
N LYS A 133 20.51 5.92 -12.35
CA LYS A 133 20.56 4.62 -11.67
C LYS A 133 19.18 3.99 -11.52
N LEU A 134 18.14 4.79 -11.28
CA LEU A 134 16.77 4.28 -11.24
C LEU A 134 16.37 3.67 -12.60
N ARG A 135 16.63 4.39 -13.69
CA ARG A 135 16.36 3.93 -15.06
C ARG A 135 17.12 2.66 -15.40
N ASP A 136 18.42 2.63 -15.14
CA ASP A 136 19.24 1.42 -15.27
C ASP A 136 18.67 0.27 -14.43
N ILE A 137 18.07 0.59 -13.27
CA ILE A 137 17.46 -0.43 -12.45
C ILE A 137 16.22 -1.04 -13.13
N LEU A 138 15.28 -0.17 -13.53
CA LEU A 138 14.01 -0.55 -14.12
C LEU A 138 14.18 -1.26 -15.48
N GLU A 139 15.18 -0.85 -16.28
CA GLU A 139 15.48 -1.44 -17.59
C GLU A 139 15.85 -2.94 -17.52
N LYS A 140 16.45 -3.39 -16.42
CA LYS A 140 16.84 -4.80 -16.23
C LYS A 140 15.76 -5.61 -15.53
N THR A 141 14.51 -5.14 -15.51
CA THR A 141 13.42 -5.89 -14.87
C THR A 141 13.05 -7.11 -15.71
N ASN A 142 13.09 -8.29 -15.08
CA ASN A 142 12.67 -9.53 -15.70
C ASN A 142 11.13 -9.64 -15.80
N ASP A 143 10.64 -10.42 -16.75
CA ASP A 143 9.21 -10.59 -17.06
C ASP A 143 8.43 -11.15 -15.87
N ASP A 144 9.03 -12.08 -15.12
CA ASP A 144 8.47 -12.68 -13.90
C ASP A 144 8.34 -11.68 -12.73
N ARG A 145 8.88 -10.46 -12.90
CA ARG A 145 8.87 -9.38 -11.91
C ARG A 145 7.92 -8.24 -12.26
N LEU A 146 7.24 -8.29 -13.41
CA LEU A 146 6.30 -7.24 -13.83
C LEU A 146 5.21 -6.98 -12.79
N GLN A 147 4.70 -8.02 -12.13
CA GLN A 147 3.75 -7.88 -11.01
C GLN A 147 4.23 -7.01 -9.85
N HIS A 148 5.55 -6.90 -9.63
CA HIS A 148 6.11 -6.06 -8.57
C HIS A 148 6.25 -4.60 -9.01
N LEU A 149 6.41 -4.35 -10.32
CA LEU A 149 6.31 -2.98 -10.86
C LEU A 149 4.92 -2.38 -10.59
N ALA A 150 3.86 -3.20 -10.68
CA ALA A 150 2.52 -2.75 -10.36
C ALA A 150 2.40 -2.17 -8.94
N VAL A 151 3.00 -2.85 -7.96
CA VAL A 151 3.03 -2.38 -6.57
C VAL A 151 3.90 -1.13 -6.45
N LEU A 152 5.05 -1.07 -7.13
CA LEU A 152 5.94 0.10 -7.10
C LEU A 152 5.29 1.36 -7.68
N PHE A 153 4.64 1.27 -8.83
CA PHE A 153 3.93 2.40 -9.46
C PHE A 153 2.75 2.89 -8.61
N SER A 154 2.17 2.01 -7.79
CA SER A 154 1.13 2.40 -6.82
C SER A 154 1.68 3.18 -5.60
N ILE A 155 2.98 3.07 -5.30
CA ILE A 155 3.60 3.77 -4.18
C ILE A 155 3.82 5.25 -4.54
N ASP A 156 4.47 5.53 -5.68
CA ASP A 156 4.82 6.88 -6.12
C ASP A 156 4.91 6.97 -7.65
N ASP A 157 4.31 8.02 -8.21
CA ASP A 157 4.17 8.21 -9.65
C ASP A 157 5.52 8.41 -10.34
N ARG A 158 6.54 8.87 -9.61
CA ARG A 158 7.91 9.02 -10.14
C ARG A 158 8.52 7.70 -10.58
N PHE A 159 8.11 6.56 -10.01
CA PHE A 159 8.57 5.25 -10.49
C PHE A 159 8.06 4.95 -11.89
N TRP A 160 6.85 5.41 -12.23
CA TRP A 160 6.28 5.33 -13.56
C TRP A 160 6.90 6.37 -14.49
N ASP A 161 6.98 7.62 -14.06
CA ASP A 161 7.49 8.73 -14.88
C ASP A 161 8.96 8.56 -15.29
N ASP A 162 9.78 7.96 -14.42
CA ASP A 162 11.18 7.64 -14.71
C ASP A 162 11.37 6.23 -15.30
N CYS A 163 10.30 5.48 -15.58
CA CYS A 163 10.39 4.16 -16.21
C CYS A 163 10.77 4.29 -17.70
N PRO A 164 11.68 3.45 -18.23
CA PRO A 164 11.98 3.42 -19.66
C PRO A 164 10.74 3.06 -20.50
N GLU A 165 10.55 3.74 -21.63
CA GLU A 165 9.37 3.60 -22.49
C GLU A 165 9.08 2.15 -22.90
N HIS A 166 10.10 1.39 -23.30
CA HIS A 166 9.95 -0.01 -23.68
C HIS A 166 9.49 -0.92 -22.51
N ILE A 167 9.85 -0.60 -21.26
CA ILE A 167 9.36 -1.32 -20.08
C ILE A 167 7.91 -0.94 -19.81
N THR A 168 7.55 0.34 -19.96
CA THR A 168 6.17 0.82 -19.85
C THR A 168 5.26 0.14 -20.87
N GLU A 169 5.68 0.04 -22.13
CA GLU A 169 4.92 -0.69 -23.17
C GLU A 169 4.75 -2.16 -22.82
N LYS A 170 5.83 -2.82 -22.40
CA LYS A 170 5.80 -4.22 -21.98
C LYS A 170 4.87 -4.44 -20.78
N PHE A 171 4.90 -3.54 -19.82
CA PHE A 171 4.03 -3.58 -18.66
C PHE A 171 2.55 -3.37 -19.03
N LYS A 172 2.25 -2.46 -19.98
CA LYS A 172 0.90 -2.31 -20.54
C LYS A 172 0.43 -3.60 -21.21
N LEU A 173 1.30 -4.33 -21.93
CA LEU A 173 0.96 -5.64 -22.49
C LEU A 173 0.67 -6.68 -21.40
N PHE A 174 1.46 -6.70 -20.32
CA PHE A 174 1.20 -7.57 -19.15
C PHE A 174 -0.17 -7.31 -18.53
N LEU A 175 -0.61 -6.04 -18.46
CA LEU A 175 -1.93 -5.69 -17.93
C LEU A 175 -3.09 -6.02 -18.87
N LYS A 176 -2.86 -6.27 -20.16
CA LYS A 176 -3.94 -6.70 -21.08
C LYS A 176 -4.47 -8.10 -20.76
N GLU A 177 -3.70 -8.92 -20.06
CA GLU A 177 -4.19 -10.20 -19.56
C GLU A 177 -5.25 -9.94 -18.47
N GLN A 178 -6.45 -10.49 -18.66
CA GLN A 178 -7.61 -10.21 -17.79
C GLN A 178 -7.33 -10.50 -16.30
N GLU A 179 -6.59 -11.57 -15.98
CA GLU A 179 -6.19 -11.89 -14.61
C GLU A 179 -5.33 -10.78 -14.00
N ASN A 180 -4.30 -10.32 -14.71
CA ASN A 180 -3.43 -9.24 -14.24
C ASN A 180 -4.17 -7.91 -14.12
N LEU A 181 -5.08 -7.62 -15.06
CA LEU A 181 -5.92 -6.42 -15.03
C LEU A 181 -6.78 -6.39 -13.76
N ILE A 182 -7.40 -7.52 -13.41
CA ILE A 182 -8.17 -7.66 -12.17
C ILE A 182 -7.26 -7.55 -10.94
N ASP A 183 -6.06 -8.12 -10.98
CA ASP A 183 -5.12 -8.16 -9.86
C ASP A 183 -4.46 -6.82 -9.53
N TYR A 184 -4.19 -6.02 -10.55
CA TYR A 184 -3.32 -4.85 -10.45
C TYR A 184 -3.94 -3.58 -11.02
N GLY A 185 -4.97 -3.66 -11.87
CA GLY A 185 -5.53 -2.48 -12.52
C GLY A 185 -6.03 -1.42 -11.52
N PHE A 186 -6.66 -1.84 -10.41
CA PHE A 186 -7.09 -0.90 -9.37
C PHE A 186 -5.91 -0.09 -8.78
N LEU A 187 -4.71 -0.67 -8.75
CA LEU A 187 -3.51 -0.02 -8.25
C LEU A 187 -2.90 0.97 -9.26
N LEU A 188 -3.36 0.98 -10.52
CA LEU A 188 -2.60 1.54 -11.66
C LEU A 188 -3.40 2.48 -12.54
N PHE A 189 -4.71 2.58 -12.38
CA PHE A 189 -5.51 3.45 -13.24
C PHE A 189 -5.11 4.93 -13.12
N HIS A 190 -4.43 5.34 -12.03
CA HIS A 190 -3.91 6.70 -11.88
C HIS A 190 -2.71 7.00 -12.80
N VAL A 191 -1.91 6.00 -13.15
CA VAL A 191 -0.79 6.13 -14.11
C VAL A 191 -1.15 5.73 -15.54
N SER A 192 -2.23 4.98 -15.71
CA SER A 192 -2.76 4.58 -17.02
C SER A 192 -4.29 4.72 -17.04
N PRO A 193 -4.81 5.94 -17.28
CA PRO A 193 -6.26 6.23 -17.18
C PRO A 193 -7.14 5.35 -18.07
N GLU A 194 -6.62 4.89 -19.21
CA GLU A 194 -7.26 3.95 -20.14
C GLU A 194 -7.77 2.67 -19.43
N ILE A 195 -7.10 2.24 -18.36
CA ILE A 195 -7.46 1.07 -17.56
C ILE A 195 -8.75 1.29 -16.75
N LYS A 196 -9.09 2.55 -16.42
CA LYS A 196 -10.25 2.85 -15.56
C LYS A 196 -11.54 2.31 -16.18
N ASP A 197 -11.74 2.55 -17.47
CA ASP A 197 -12.96 2.16 -18.18
C ASP A 197 -13.05 0.64 -18.32
N GLU A 198 -11.93 -0.02 -18.66
CA GLU A 198 -11.85 -1.49 -18.72
C GLU A 198 -12.17 -2.14 -17.36
N LEU A 199 -11.67 -1.57 -16.26
CA LEU A 199 -12.00 -2.04 -14.91
C LEU A 199 -13.48 -1.86 -14.57
N LEU A 200 -14.09 -0.76 -14.98
CA LEU A 200 -15.52 -0.52 -14.76
C LEU A 200 -16.41 -1.52 -15.50
N GLU A 201 -16.00 -1.92 -16.72
CA GLU A 201 -16.65 -3.00 -17.46
C GLU A 201 -16.43 -4.36 -16.78
N ILE A 202 -15.21 -4.66 -16.33
CA ILE A 202 -14.94 -5.93 -15.63
C ILE A 202 -15.75 -6.02 -14.34
N PHE A 203 -15.76 -4.97 -13.51
CA PHE A 203 -16.58 -4.95 -12.30
C PHE A 203 -18.08 -4.93 -12.59
N HIS A 204 -18.50 -4.65 -13.82
CA HIS A 204 -19.90 -4.81 -14.22
C HIS A 204 -20.30 -6.28 -14.34
N TYR A 205 -19.44 -7.11 -14.95
CA TYR A 205 -19.74 -8.51 -15.28
C TYR A 205 -19.16 -9.51 -14.29
N TYR A 206 -18.16 -9.12 -13.52
CA TYR A 206 -17.46 -9.92 -12.52
C TYR A 206 -17.47 -9.16 -11.18
N PRO A 207 -18.54 -9.31 -10.37
CA PRO A 207 -18.56 -8.77 -9.02
C PRO A 207 -17.34 -9.29 -8.24
N LEU A 208 -16.78 -8.44 -7.39
CA LEU A 208 -15.58 -8.70 -6.55
C LEU A 208 -15.67 -9.99 -5.70
N TYR A 209 -16.87 -10.59 -5.63
CA TYR A 209 -17.17 -11.89 -5.04
C TYR A 209 -16.35 -13.06 -5.56
N HIS A 210 -16.10 -13.15 -6.87
CA HIS A 210 -15.44 -14.32 -7.43
C HIS A 210 -13.98 -14.45 -6.97
N LYS A 211 -13.36 -13.36 -6.49
CA LYS A 211 -11.98 -13.36 -6.02
C LYS A 211 -11.83 -13.35 -4.49
N LYS A 212 -12.83 -12.89 -3.72
CA LYS A 212 -12.82 -12.96 -2.23
C LYS A 212 -12.74 -14.41 -1.72
N ARG A 213 -13.10 -15.40 -2.54
CA ARG A 213 -12.94 -16.84 -2.25
C ARG A 213 -11.55 -17.40 -2.52
N GLU A 214 -10.71 -16.72 -3.31
CA GLU A 214 -9.44 -17.25 -3.80
C GLU A 214 -8.21 -16.41 -3.42
N ASN A 215 -8.36 -15.11 -3.09
CA ASN A 215 -7.22 -14.24 -2.84
C ASN A 215 -7.47 -13.16 -1.76
N SER A 216 -7.10 -13.46 -0.52
CA SER A 216 -7.17 -12.52 0.61
C SER A 216 -6.33 -11.25 0.43
N ASP A 217 -5.31 -11.28 -0.44
CA ASP A 217 -4.41 -10.13 -0.67
C ASP A 217 -5.07 -9.02 -1.52
N PHE A 218 -6.11 -9.30 -2.32
CA PHE A 218 -6.71 -8.29 -3.21
C PHE A 218 -7.36 -7.13 -2.45
N ILE A 219 -8.18 -7.43 -1.44
CA ILE A 219 -8.83 -6.39 -0.62
C ILE A 219 -7.78 -5.57 0.14
N ILE A 220 -6.68 -6.19 0.56
CA ILE A 220 -5.56 -5.51 1.21
C ILE A 220 -4.90 -4.54 0.21
N LYS A 221 -4.65 -4.96 -1.04
CA LYS A 221 -4.13 -4.09 -2.12
C LYS A 221 -5.07 -2.90 -2.37
N VAL A 222 -6.38 -3.12 -2.47
CA VAL A 222 -7.38 -2.06 -2.70
C VAL A 222 -7.40 -1.06 -1.53
N ARG A 223 -7.49 -1.54 -0.28
CA ARG A 223 -7.45 -0.68 0.91
C ARG A 223 -6.19 0.17 0.94
N ARG A 224 -5.03 -0.46 0.66
CA ARG A 224 -3.75 0.23 0.59
C ARG A 224 -3.74 1.33 -0.48
N ALA A 225 -4.31 1.07 -1.67
CA ALA A 225 -4.43 2.10 -2.71
C ALA A 225 -5.36 3.25 -2.32
N ILE A 226 -6.52 2.95 -1.71
CA ILE A 226 -7.46 3.95 -1.19
C ILE A 226 -6.79 4.87 -0.17
N SER A 227 -6.04 4.32 0.79
CA SER A 227 -5.30 5.11 1.78
C SER A 227 -4.21 6.00 1.17
N ASN A 228 -3.70 5.65 -0.01
CA ASN A 228 -2.54 6.30 -0.62
C ASN A 228 -2.88 7.37 -1.66
N ARG A 229 -4.08 7.28 -2.26
CA ARG A 229 -4.48 8.07 -3.43
C ARG A 229 -5.96 8.43 -3.34
N LYS A 230 -6.25 9.72 -3.46
CA LYS A 230 -7.62 10.24 -3.40
C LYS A 230 -8.46 9.74 -4.57
N GLU A 231 -7.86 9.60 -5.74
CA GLU A 231 -8.45 9.07 -6.96
C GLU A 231 -8.95 7.64 -6.75
N CYS A 232 -8.15 6.79 -6.09
CA CYS A 232 -8.51 5.43 -5.70
C CYS A 232 -9.69 5.41 -4.72
N ALA A 233 -9.71 6.32 -3.75
CA ALA A 233 -10.84 6.46 -2.84
C ALA A 233 -12.14 6.90 -3.56
N ILE A 234 -12.05 7.82 -4.52
CA ILE A 234 -13.20 8.23 -5.33
C ILE A 234 -13.71 7.06 -6.19
N PHE A 235 -12.79 6.36 -6.86
CA PHE A 235 -13.14 5.22 -7.69
C PHE A 235 -13.75 4.06 -6.89
N ALA A 236 -13.22 3.77 -5.70
CA ALA A 236 -13.82 2.79 -4.79
C ALA A 236 -15.27 3.14 -4.46
N ARG A 237 -15.57 4.41 -4.16
CA ARG A 237 -16.95 4.86 -3.90
C ARG A 237 -17.86 4.72 -5.11
N GLU A 238 -17.37 4.94 -6.34
CA GLU A 238 -18.13 4.68 -7.57
C GLU A 238 -18.54 3.20 -7.66
N ILE A 239 -17.60 2.29 -7.37
CA ILE A 239 -17.84 0.83 -7.38
C ILE A 239 -18.82 0.44 -6.27
N VAL A 240 -18.60 0.91 -5.04
CA VAL A 240 -19.45 0.59 -3.88
C VAL A 240 -20.88 1.06 -4.14
N LYS A 241 -21.09 2.32 -4.54
CA LYS A 241 -22.42 2.86 -4.84
C LYS A 241 -23.12 2.09 -5.96
N ARG A 242 -22.39 1.70 -7.00
CA ARG A 242 -22.94 0.86 -8.07
C ARG A 242 -23.43 -0.49 -7.55
N ASN A 243 -22.62 -1.16 -6.73
CA ASN A 243 -22.96 -2.45 -6.13
C ASN A 243 -24.16 -2.35 -5.18
N ILE A 244 -24.23 -1.26 -4.41
CA ILE A 244 -25.41 -0.90 -3.60
C ILE A 244 -26.63 -0.80 -4.52
N ASN A 245 -26.57 -0.02 -5.58
CA ASN A 245 -27.72 0.17 -6.48
C ASN A 245 -28.18 -1.15 -7.12
N ILE A 246 -27.26 -2.01 -7.55
CA ILE A 246 -27.59 -3.36 -8.07
C ILE A 246 -28.31 -4.21 -7.01
N PHE A 247 -27.83 -4.17 -5.76
CA PHE A 247 -28.48 -4.86 -4.64
C PHE A 247 -29.87 -4.30 -4.38
N ILE A 248 -30.00 -2.96 -4.30
CA ILE A 248 -31.27 -2.28 -4.09
C ILE A 248 -32.25 -2.67 -5.20
N ASP A 249 -31.82 -2.67 -6.47
CA ASP A 249 -32.60 -2.96 -7.68
C ASP A 249 -32.90 -4.43 -7.97
N SER A 250 -32.66 -5.30 -7.00
CA SER A 250 -32.97 -6.73 -7.12
C SER A 250 -34.43 -7.00 -7.50
N PRO A 251 -34.70 -7.68 -8.65
CA PRO A 251 -36.06 -7.90 -9.14
C PRO A 251 -36.85 -9.00 -8.39
N SER A 252 -36.16 -9.84 -7.62
CA SER A 252 -36.76 -10.96 -6.87
C SER A 252 -36.05 -11.20 -5.53
N TYR A 253 -36.69 -11.93 -4.61
CA TYR A 253 -36.04 -12.34 -3.35
C TYR A 253 -34.77 -13.17 -3.58
N ALA A 254 -34.77 -14.02 -4.62
CA ALA A 254 -33.61 -14.83 -4.99
C ALA A 254 -32.43 -13.96 -5.45
N SER A 255 -32.69 -12.99 -6.35
CA SER A 255 -31.67 -12.04 -6.78
C SER A 255 -31.22 -11.12 -5.64
N GLY A 256 -32.11 -10.74 -4.70
CA GLY A 256 -31.75 -9.98 -3.51
C GLY A 256 -30.70 -10.70 -2.66
N ARG A 257 -30.94 -11.98 -2.35
CA ARG A 257 -29.98 -12.81 -1.61
C ARG A 257 -28.68 -13.03 -2.36
N GLN A 258 -28.74 -13.20 -3.67
CA GLN A 258 -27.56 -13.34 -4.51
C GLN A 258 -26.75 -12.05 -4.50
N ASN A 259 -27.38 -10.90 -4.76
CA ASN A 259 -26.72 -9.61 -4.78
C ASN A 259 -26.18 -9.20 -3.41
N ALA A 260 -26.84 -9.57 -2.31
CA ALA A 260 -26.28 -9.41 -0.97
C ALA A 260 -24.94 -10.13 -0.82
N LYS A 261 -24.83 -11.37 -1.33
CA LYS A 261 -23.59 -12.15 -1.27
C LYS A 261 -22.54 -11.66 -2.26
N GLU A 262 -22.95 -11.30 -3.47
CA GLU A 262 -22.02 -11.05 -4.58
C GLU A 262 -21.62 -9.57 -4.73
N ASN A 263 -22.52 -8.66 -4.38
CA ASN A 263 -22.31 -7.23 -4.57
C ASN A 263 -22.07 -6.51 -3.24
N ILE A 264 -22.78 -6.86 -2.16
CA ILE A 264 -22.60 -6.17 -0.86
C ILE A 264 -21.46 -6.75 -0.04
N ARG A 265 -21.47 -8.06 0.24
CA ARG A 265 -20.46 -8.72 1.09
C ARG A 265 -19.01 -8.44 0.70
N PRO A 266 -18.64 -8.37 -0.58
CA PRO A 266 -17.25 -8.08 -0.95
C PRO A 266 -16.88 -6.60 -0.76
N MET A 267 -17.87 -5.70 -0.70
CA MET A 267 -17.63 -4.26 -0.53
C MET A 267 -17.45 -3.88 0.93
N ILE A 268 -18.04 -4.62 1.89
CA ILE A 268 -17.98 -4.32 3.34
C ILE A 268 -16.58 -3.84 3.79
N PRO A 269 -15.46 -4.49 3.42
CA PRO A 269 -14.14 -4.08 3.87
C PRO A 269 -13.71 -2.67 3.40
N ILE A 270 -14.30 -2.12 2.35
CA ILE A 270 -13.93 -0.84 1.74
C ILE A 270 -15.06 0.21 1.79
N MET A 271 -16.20 -0.11 2.42
CA MET A 271 -17.29 0.85 2.61
C MET A 271 -16.88 1.93 3.63
N THR A 272 -17.35 3.16 3.38
CA THR A 272 -17.26 4.27 4.33
C THR A 272 -18.58 4.47 5.08
N ASP A 273 -18.58 5.35 6.08
CA ASP A 273 -19.77 5.86 6.76
C ASP A 273 -20.82 6.42 5.78
N GLU A 274 -20.39 7.20 4.78
CA GLU A 274 -21.25 7.72 3.70
C GLU A 274 -21.92 6.58 2.90
N ASP A 275 -21.19 5.51 2.60
CA ASP A 275 -21.71 4.37 1.83
C ASP A 275 -22.71 3.55 2.66
N ILE A 276 -22.44 3.37 3.96
CA ILE A 276 -23.35 2.70 4.90
C ILE A 276 -24.65 3.50 4.99
N LYS A 277 -24.56 4.82 5.22
CA LYS A 277 -25.71 5.71 5.27
C LYS A 277 -26.52 5.61 3.97
N TYR A 278 -25.86 5.72 2.81
CA TYR A 278 -26.51 5.63 1.50
C TYR A 278 -27.26 4.30 1.33
N LEU A 279 -26.62 3.16 1.67
CA LEU A 279 -27.27 1.85 1.60
C LEU A 279 -28.55 1.80 2.45
N LEU A 280 -28.48 2.22 3.72
CA LEU A 280 -29.63 2.16 4.64
C LEU A 280 -30.77 3.07 4.16
N GLU A 281 -30.47 4.30 3.74
CA GLU A 281 -31.46 5.25 3.21
C GLU A 281 -32.16 4.69 1.95
N GLN A 282 -31.40 4.10 1.02
CA GLN A 282 -31.96 3.50 -0.19
C GLN A 282 -32.86 2.29 0.11
N ILE A 283 -32.52 1.47 1.12
CA ILE A 283 -33.41 0.37 1.54
C ILE A 283 -34.73 0.93 2.09
N ILE A 284 -34.67 1.95 2.95
CA ILE A 284 -35.86 2.59 3.55
C ILE A 284 -36.76 3.19 2.46
N GLU A 285 -36.15 3.87 1.48
CA GLU A 285 -36.87 4.46 0.35
C GLU A 285 -37.59 3.39 -0.48
N LYS A 286 -36.88 2.31 -0.83
CA LYS A 286 -37.44 1.21 -1.63
C LYS A 286 -38.53 0.42 -0.90
N GLN A 287 -38.48 0.36 0.42
CA GLN A 287 -39.50 -0.25 1.28
C GLN A 287 -40.87 0.43 1.23
N ARG A 288 -41.03 1.53 0.47
CA ARG A 288 -42.35 2.11 0.15
C ARG A 288 -43.16 1.24 -0.84
N GLY A 289 -42.55 0.21 -1.45
CA GLY A 289 -43.22 -0.80 -2.27
C GLY A 289 -42.93 -2.25 -1.84
N ASN A 290 -43.23 -3.24 -2.71
CA ASN A 290 -42.85 -4.64 -2.49
C ASN A 290 -41.32 -4.76 -2.47
N CYS A 291 -40.73 -4.93 -1.29
CA CYS A 291 -39.28 -4.99 -1.16
C CYS A 291 -38.77 -6.43 -1.19
N GLN A 292 -37.96 -6.73 -2.20
CA GLN A 292 -37.34 -8.03 -2.40
C GLN A 292 -36.16 -8.30 -1.44
N LEU A 293 -35.82 -7.33 -0.58
CA LEU A 293 -34.64 -7.37 0.27
C LEU A 293 -34.92 -7.86 1.70
N ILE A 294 -36.19 -8.14 2.04
CA ILE A 294 -36.59 -8.50 3.41
C ILE A 294 -35.88 -9.74 3.99
N ASP A 295 -35.44 -10.67 3.12
CA ASP A 295 -34.69 -11.87 3.49
C ASP A 295 -33.17 -11.63 3.55
N CYS A 296 -32.72 -10.38 3.38
CA CYS A 296 -31.31 -10.02 3.31
C CYS A 296 -30.79 -9.46 4.65
N ILE A 297 -31.49 -9.64 5.76
CA ILE A 297 -31.02 -9.15 7.06
C ILE A 297 -29.62 -9.69 7.42
N PHE A 298 -29.28 -10.90 6.96
CA PHE A 298 -28.01 -11.54 7.25
C PHE A 298 -26.82 -10.69 6.81
N ILE A 299 -26.92 -9.99 5.66
CA ILE A 299 -25.82 -9.16 5.16
C ILE A 299 -25.74 -7.84 5.92
N LEU A 300 -26.87 -7.32 6.40
CA LEU A 300 -26.90 -6.10 7.21
C LEU A 300 -26.32 -6.34 8.61
N LYS A 301 -26.55 -7.53 9.19
CA LYS A 301 -25.89 -7.94 10.44
C LYS A 301 -24.37 -8.02 10.28
N GLU A 302 -23.91 -8.65 9.20
CA GLU A 302 -22.48 -8.75 8.87
C GLU A 302 -21.86 -7.36 8.65
N LEU A 303 -22.54 -6.50 7.87
CA LEU A 303 -22.12 -5.12 7.66
C LEU A 303 -22.01 -4.37 8.99
N PHE A 304 -23.04 -4.42 9.84
CA PHE A 304 -23.02 -3.76 11.15
C PHE A 304 -21.84 -4.24 12.00
N GLN A 305 -21.66 -5.56 12.13
CA GLN A 305 -20.59 -6.14 12.96
C GLN A 305 -19.19 -5.78 12.48
N GLU A 306 -18.97 -5.74 11.16
CA GLU A 306 -17.65 -5.41 10.59
C GLU A 306 -17.35 -3.92 10.60
N THR A 307 -18.37 -3.04 10.62
CA THR A 307 -18.17 -1.60 10.38
C THR A 307 -18.45 -0.70 11.57
N ILE A 308 -19.26 -1.10 12.56
CA ILE A 308 -19.70 -0.20 13.64
C ILE A 308 -18.55 0.31 14.51
N TYR A 309 -17.51 -0.51 14.73
CA TYR A 309 -16.32 -0.09 15.46
C TYR A 309 -15.39 0.82 14.66
N LEU A 310 -15.47 0.77 13.33
CA LEU A 310 -14.71 1.63 12.42
C LEU A 310 -15.42 2.97 12.23
N TYR A 311 -16.75 2.96 12.20
CA TYR A 311 -17.60 4.13 11.98
C TYR A 311 -18.72 4.24 13.04
N PRO A 312 -18.39 4.51 14.31
CA PRO A 312 -19.35 4.69 15.41
C PRO A 312 -20.49 5.68 15.11
N GLU A 313 -20.17 6.73 14.36
CA GLU A 313 -21.08 7.78 13.93
C GLU A 313 -22.23 7.28 13.05
N THR A 314 -22.14 6.04 12.54
CA THR A 314 -23.22 5.42 11.78
C THR A 314 -24.36 4.86 12.64
N LEU A 315 -24.16 4.75 13.96
CA LEU A 315 -25.16 4.19 14.89
C LEU A 315 -26.55 4.83 14.77
N PRO A 316 -26.70 6.17 14.69
CA PRO A 316 -28.02 6.79 14.52
C PRO A 316 -28.70 6.40 13.20
N PHE A 317 -27.95 6.13 12.13
CA PHE A 317 -28.53 5.64 10.87
C PHE A 317 -29.06 4.21 10.99
N TRP A 318 -28.38 3.37 11.77
CA TRP A 318 -28.85 2.02 12.09
C TRP A 318 -30.09 2.01 12.98
N GLU A 319 -30.13 2.88 14.00
CA GLU A 319 -31.31 3.08 14.85
C GLU A 319 -32.51 3.55 14.01
N ASN A 320 -32.32 4.58 13.17
CA ASN A 320 -33.36 5.07 12.25
C ASN A 320 -33.81 4.00 11.24
N PHE A 321 -32.88 3.22 10.69
CA PHE A 321 -33.20 2.11 9.80
C PHE A 321 -34.13 1.11 10.47
N TYR A 322 -33.77 0.66 11.68
CA TYR A 322 -34.59 -0.27 12.46
C TYR A 322 -35.99 0.29 12.71
N GLU A 323 -36.10 1.52 13.21
CA GLU A 323 -37.38 2.17 13.48
C GLU A 323 -38.23 2.33 12.22
N SER A 324 -37.61 2.59 11.08
CA SER A 324 -38.29 2.76 9.80
C SER A 324 -38.87 1.47 9.22
N ILE A 325 -38.36 0.30 9.61
CA ILE A 325 -38.77 -0.99 9.03
C ILE A 325 -39.49 -1.93 10.01
N ILE A 326 -39.35 -1.74 11.32
CA ILE A 326 -39.97 -2.61 12.34
C ILE A 326 -41.50 -2.66 12.21
N TYR A 327 -42.14 -1.51 11.96
CA TYR A 327 -43.60 -1.41 11.85
C TYR A 327 -44.19 -2.17 10.66
N LYS A 328 -43.36 -2.63 9.72
CA LYS A 328 -43.78 -3.32 8.51
C LYS A 328 -43.76 -4.86 8.63
N ASN A 329 -43.29 -5.43 9.75
CA ASN A 329 -43.29 -6.87 10.09
C ASN A 329 -42.81 -7.84 8.99
N ALA A 330 -42.08 -7.36 7.98
CA ALA A 330 -41.73 -8.15 6.80
C ALA A 330 -40.31 -8.73 6.85
N TRP A 331 -39.43 -8.20 7.70
CA TRP A 331 -38.03 -8.61 7.77
C TRP A 331 -37.84 -9.76 8.76
N SER A 332 -37.57 -10.95 8.22
CA SER A 332 -37.17 -12.09 9.05
C SER A 332 -35.83 -11.80 9.72
N GLY A 333 -35.73 -11.98 11.05
CA GLY A 333 -34.48 -11.81 11.80
C GLY A 333 -34.09 -10.38 12.15
N ILE A 334 -35.01 -9.40 12.01
CA ILE A 334 -34.75 -7.99 12.35
C ILE A 334 -34.46 -7.77 13.84
N GLU A 335 -35.05 -8.58 14.73
CA GLU A 335 -34.80 -8.55 16.17
C GLU A 335 -33.35 -8.87 16.53
N GLU A 336 -32.69 -9.74 15.77
CA GLU A 336 -31.27 -10.03 16.00
C GLU A 336 -30.39 -8.83 15.65
N LEU A 337 -30.74 -8.06 14.61
CA LEU A 337 -30.06 -6.82 14.30
C LEU A 337 -30.29 -5.78 15.40
N LYS A 338 -31.51 -5.70 15.95
CA LYS A 338 -31.80 -4.83 17.10
C LYS A 338 -30.95 -5.18 18.32
N GLN A 339 -30.83 -6.46 18.64
CA GLN A 339 -29.96 -6.91 19.73
C GLN A 339 -28.50 -6.50 19.50
N LEU A 340 -27.99 -6.57 18.26
CA LEU A 340 -26.64 -6.08 17.95
C LEU A 340 -26.50 -4.57 18.15
N ILE A 341 -27.49 -3.78 17.72
CA ILE A 341 -27.53 -2.32 17.90
C ILE A 341 -27.55 -1.96 19.40
N ASP A 342 -28.42 -2.61 20.18
CA ASP A 342 -28.58 -2.37 21.61
C ASP A 342 -27.36 -2.83 22.42
N ASN A 343 -26.74 -3.93 22.00
CA ASN A 343 -25.50 -4.47 22.59
C ASN A 343 -24.22 -3.76 22.12
N CYS A 344 -24.34 -2.58 21.50
CA CYS A 344 -23.22 -1.70 21.20
C CYS A 344 -23.03 -0.54 22.22
N PRO A 345 -23.18 -0.72 23.57
CA PRO A 345 -23.18 0.39 24.52
C PRO A 345 -21.80 1.05 24.73
N GLN A 346 -20.72 0.57 24.09
CA GLN A 346 -19.37 1.11 24.29
C GLN A 346 -19.06 2.41 23.51
N LEU A 347 -19.98 2.89 22.67
CA LEU A 347 -19.80 4.14 21.90
C LEU A 347 -20.70 5.28 22.38
N LYS A 348 -21.64 5.03 23.30
CA LYS A 348 -22.50 6.07 23.91
C LYS A 348 -21.82 6.85 25.05
N GLN A 349 -20.53 6.61 25.37
CA GLN A 349 -19.87 7.18 26.55
C GLN A 349 -18.56 7.96 26.30
N VAL A 350 -18.14 8.25 25.06
CA VAL A 350 -16.89 9.01 24.82
C VAL A 350 -17.09 10.54 24.74
N GLU A 351 -18.33 11.04 24.69
CA GLU A 351 -18.59 12.50 24.64
C GLU A 351 -18.75 13.20 26.01
N THR A 352 -18.54 12.51 27.15
CA THR A 352 -18.74 13.13 28.48
C THR A 352 -17.59 13.05 29.47
N GLU A 353 -16.42 12.53 29.10
CA GLU A 353 -15.24 12.58 29.99
C GLU A 353 -13.97 12.94 29.22
N THR A 354 -13.79 14.24 28.98
CA THR A 354 -12.46 14.88 28.90
C THR A 354 -12.64 16.38 29.14
N PHE A 355 -12.65 16.75 30.42
CA PHE A 355 -12.21 18.06 30.91
C PHE A 355 -10.73 17.96 31.29
#